data_AF-A0AAJ2IES3-F1
#
_entry.id   AF-A0AAJ2IES3-F1
#
_cell.length_a   1.000
_cell.length_b   1.000
_cell.length_c   1.000
_cell.angle_alpha   90.00
_cell.angle_beta   90.00
_cell.angle_gamma   90.00
#
_symmetry.space_group_name_H-M   'P 1'
#
loop_
_entity.id
_entity.type
_entity.pdbx_description
1 polymer ?
#
loop_
_entity_poly.entity_id
_entity_poly.type
_entity_poly.pdbx_seq_one_letter_code
_entity_poly.pdbx_strand_id
1 'polypeptide(L)'
;MSTSDVTRLHLAAEGGGAALDQVFLMSAVAAVVSVGLLWIGYLHRTRKITWLTTLSEWAARRVNRPPWAALPIFLFTSTIICALFGFLWDVSLHIGDGRDEGPLANPAHYFILVGLFLLFISGMLSVFLPFDKPGRSAIRITRHWYAPVGGILLAGCGFYALLGFPLDDVWHRIFGQDVTLWGPTHLMLIGGAGLSLIAVVILDREGRAAMGPDAPDDGRSQWLVRCLAFGGLVIGMSVFQIEYDFGVEQFRLVLQPMMIAGAGAFALVAARICLGPGAALVAAVFAILLRGVVAVVVGPALGAPINVFPLYLGAAVVIELLALTPLLKRRVLFGAVAGLGVATLGLWIESWWIAAAYPFPWVTGMWGEALAMAIPVGIAAGVCGGLLGLVSVGERLPTRWVSITAVVLSVLVIGGAVANGLRVSVPADVTARVVLTPAGPNEAADENVTAEVFLDPADALSDDPEWVTLMSWQGGIDNDRGIVIDRLERVGPNHFRSTEPMPVSGSWKTILRVQDGTTMAGVPVYLPADPAIGAEGEPAQLTSTKPFVAEISILQRERTFDYPSWLFGAASLVVLVCSLLLIAALSWGAGRVNAREATSGAREPELQPQP
;
A
#
# COMPACT_ATOMS: atom_id res chain seq x y z
N MET A 1 29.92 46.44 -11.75
CA MET A 1 28.94 45.54 -12.39
C MET A 1 28.56 44.51 -11.35
N SER A 2 27.42 44.70 -10.71
CA SER A 2 26.88 43.85 -9.66
C SER A 2 25.89 42.89 -10.31
N THR A 3 26.14 41.59 -10.16
CA THR A 3 25.27 40.50 -10.61
C THR A 3 24.30 40.17 -9.48
N SER A 4 23.31 41.03 -9.31
CA SER A 4 22.06 40.70 -8.63
C SER A 4 21.03 40.52 -9.72
N ASP A 5 20.83 39.29 -10.21
CA ASP A 5 19.60 38.90 -10.90
C ASP A 5 19.57 37.40 -11.26
N VAL A 6 18.46 36.77 -10.86
CA VAL A 6 17.88 35.49 -11.30
C VAL A 6 18.44 34.18 -10.71
N THR A 7 17.90 33.81 -9.54
CA THR A 7 17.27 32.48 -9.37
C THR A 7 16.04 32.63 -8.48
N ARG A 8 14.92 33.13 -9.04
CA ARG A 8 13.62 32.81 -8.46
C ARG A 8 13.33 31.38 -8.85
N LEU A 9 13.59 30.44 -7.94
CA LEU A 9 12.97 29.12 -7.98
C LEU A 9 11.47 29.37 -8.00
N HIS A 10 10.84 29.14 -9.16
CA HIS A 10 9.41 28.97 -9.21
C HIS A 10 9.12 27.69 -8.41
N LEU A 11 8.70 27.85 -7.15
CA LEU A 11 7.82 26.87 -6.54
C LEU A 11 6.69 26.67 -7.56
N ALA A 12 6.56 25.45 -8.08
CA ALA A 12 5.38 25.02 -8.79
C ALA A 12 4.18 25.53 -8.00
N ALA A 13 3.18 26.11 -8.67
CA ALA A 13 2.00 26.61 -7.97
C ALA A 13 1.27 25.43 -7.30
N GLU A 14 1.57 25.17 -6.02
CA GLU A 14 0.83 24.25 -5.18
C GLU A 14 -0.55 24.90 -5.00
N GLY A 15 -1.64 24.23 -5.36
CA GLY A 15 -2.99 24.83 -5.26
C GLY A 15 -3.93 24.60 -6.44
N GLY A 16 -4.05 23.36 -6.91
CA GLY A 16 -5.07 22.99 -7.87
C GLY A 16 -5.07 21.51 -8.23
N GLY A 17 -6.20 21.01 -8.75
CA GLY A 17 -6.21 19.75 -9.49
C GLY A 17 -5.33 19.84 -10.75
N ALA A 18 -5.09 18.73 -11.43
CA ALA A 18 -4.29 18.65 -12.64
C ALA A 18 -4.72 19.70 -13.69
N ALA A 19 -3.74 20.23 -14.44
CA ALA A 19 -4.03 21.18 -15.50
C ALA A 19 -5.01 20.57 -16.53
N LEU A 20 -6.07 21.31 -16.90
CA LEU A 20 -7.19 20.77 -17.70
C LEU A 20 -6.74 20.25 -19.07
N ASP A 21 -5.74 20.89 -19.68
CA ASP A 21 -5.11 20.45 -20.93
C ASP A 21 -4.46 19.06 -20.79
N GLN A 22 -3.77 18.79 -19.68
CA GLN A 22 -3.23 17.47 -19.38
C GLN A 22 -4.34 16.43 -19.17
N VAL A 23 -5.43 16.81 -18.49
CA VAL A 23 -6.62 15.93 -18.32
C VAL A 23 -7.23 15.57 -19.69
N PHE A 24 -7.39 16.55 -20.58
CA PHE A 24 -7.91 16.30 -21.93
C PHE A 24 -6.96 15.43 -22.75
N LEU A 25 -5.66 15.70 -22.70
CA LEU A 25 -4.65 14.90 -23.40
C LEU A 25 -4.68 13.45 -22.93
N MET A 26 -4.65 13.21 -21.62
CA MET A 26 -4.70 11.86 -21.05
C MET A 26 -6.00 11.15 -21.35
N SER A 27 -7.13 11.85 -21.31
CA SER A 27 -8.43 11.30 -21.71
C SER A 27 -8.44 10.89 -23.18
N ALA A 28 -7.88 11.72 -24.07
CA ALA A 28 -7.79 11.42 -25.49
C ALA A 28 -6.86 10.23 -25.77
N VAL A 29 -5.68 10.18 -25.14
CA VAL A 29 -4.74 9.05 -25.24
C VAL A 29 -5.41 7.77 -24.74
N ALA A 30 -6.04 7.80 -23.56
CA ALA A 30 -6.75 6.67 -23.00
C ALA A 30 -7.89 6.18 -23.91
N ALA A 31 -8.63 7.10 -24.55
CA ALA A 31 -9.68 6.77 -25.50
C ALA A 31 -9.12 6.11 -26.77
N VAL A 32 -8.07 6.66 -27.37
CA VAL A 32 -7.41 6.08 -28.55
C VAL A 32 -6.88 4.69 -28.26
N VAL A 33 -6.18 4.51 -27.13
CA VAL A 33 -5.63 3.22 -26.74
C VAL A 33 -6.76 2.22 -26.46
N SER A 34 -7.83 2.65 -25.79
CA SER A 34 -9.01 1.82 -25.53
C SER A 34 -9.70 1.37 -26.82
N VAL A 35 -9.89 2.26 -27.79
CA VAL A 35 -10.43 1.92 -29.12
C VAL A 35 -9.51 0.92 -29.83
N GLY A 36 -8.20 1.12 -29.79
CA GLY A 36 -7.22 0.20 -30.37
C GLY A 36 -7.28 -1.20 -29.74
N LEU A 37 -7.40 -1.28 -28.42
CA LEU A 37 -7.50 -2.55 -27.69
C LEU A 37 -8.84 -3.26 -27.95
N LEU A 38 -9.95 -2.52 -27.98
CA LEU A 38 -11.25 -3.07 -28.36
C LEU A 38 -11.23 -3.58 -29.81
N TRP A 39 -10.54 -2.87 -30.71
CA TRP A 39 -10.34 -3.31 -32.09
C TRP A 39 -9.53 -4.61 -32.16
N ILE A 40 -8.42 -4.72 -31.40
CA ILE A 40 -7.64 -5.97 -31.31
C ILE A 40 -8.50 -7.11 -30.76
N GLY A 41 -9.28 -6.86 -29.70
CA GLY A 41 -10.21 -7.83 -29.13
C GLY A 41 -11.27 -8.28 -30.14
N TYR A 42 -11.82 -7.35 -30.92
CA TYR A 42 -12.75 -7.65 -32.02
C TYR A 42 -12.09 -8.50 -33.11
N LEU A 43 -10.89 -8.14 -33.57
CA LEU A 43 -10.15 -8.91 -34.57
C LEU A 43 -9.84 -10.33 -34.07
N HIS A 44 -9.44 -10.48 -32.80
CA HIS A 44 -9.19 -11.78 -32.18
C HIS A 44 -10.47 -12.63 -32.15
N ARG A 45 -11.55 -12.10 -31.57
CA ARG A 45 -12.83 -12.80 -31.42
C ARG A 45 -13.50 -13.13 -32.76
N THR A 46 -13.23 -12.36 -33.81
CA THR A 46 -13.68 -12.64 -35.19
C THR A 46 -12.67 -13.49 -35.99
N ARG A 47 -11.60 -13.98 -35.35
CA ARG A 47 -10.54 -14.83 -35.95
C ARG A 47 -9.83 -14.18 -37.14
N LYS A 48 -9.76 -12.85 -37.17
CA LYS A 48 -9.05 -12.07 -38.21
C LYS A 48 -7.56 -11.93 -37.95
N ILE A 49 -7.10 -12.20 -36.73
CA ILE A 49 -5.68 -12.22 -36.35
C ILE A 49 -5.33 -13.55 -35.67
N THR A 50 -4.09 -13.99 -35.82
CA THR A 50 -3.56 -15.23 -35.22
C THR A 50 -2.40 -14.98 -34.27
N TRP A 51 -1.71 -13.84 -34.38
CA TRP A 51 -0.53 -13.53 -33.57
C TRP A 51 -0.81 -13.53 -32.06
N LEU A 52 -2.00 -13.08 -31.64
CA LEU A 52 -2.39 -13.05 -30.24
C LEU A 52 -2.58 -14.46 -29.68
N THR A 53 -3.19 -15.36 -30.47
CA THR A 53 -3.27 -16.78 -30.16
C THR A 53 -1.87 -17.38 -30.02
N THR A 54 -0.98 -17.16 -30.99
CA THR A 54 0.40 -17.66 -30.97
C THR A 54 1.16 -17.21 -29.72
N LEU A 55 1.06 -15.92 -29.36
CA LEU A 55 1.68 -15.37 -28.17
C LEU A 55 1.11 -15.98 -26.89
N SER A 56 -0.21 -16.14 -26.82
CA SER A 56 -0.89 -16.72 -25.66
C SER A 56 -0.58 -18.21 -25.48
N GLU A 57 -0.40 -18.96 -26.57
CA GLU A 57 0.04 -20.36 -26.54
C GLU A 57 1.51 -20.49 -26.15
N TRP A 58 2.36 -19.56 -26.57
CA TRP A 58 3.74 -19.50 -26.09
C TRP A 58 3.78 -19.34 -24.57
N ALA A 59 2.99 -18.42 -24.02
CA ALA A 59 2.86 -18.23 -22.58
C ALA A 59 2.31 -19.50 -21.89
N ALA A 60 1.25 -20.09 -22.45
CA ALA A 60 0.60 -21.30 -21.94
C ALA A 60 1.60 -22.46 -21.75
N ARG A 61 2.48 -22.68 -22.73
CA ARG A 61 3.51 -23.73 -22.68
C ARG A 61 4.56 -23.50 -21.58
N ARG A 62 4.77 -22.27 -21.14
CA ARG A 62 5.79 -21.95 -20.11
C ARG A 62 5.31 -22.22 -18.69
N VAL A 63 4.01 -22.14 -18.43
CA VAL A 63 3.43 -22.21 -17.08
C VAL A 63 2.38 -23.32 -16.92
N ASN A 64 2.16 -24.15 -17.94
CA ASN A 64 1.16 -25.22 -17.94
C ASN A 64 -0.25 -24.70 -17.57
N ARG A 65 -0.65 -23.60 -18.19
CA ARG A 65 -1.97 -22.98 -18.01
C ARG A 65 -2.64 -22.71 -19.34
N PRO A 66 -3.98 -22.58 -19.38
CA PRO A 66 -4.67 -22.16 -20.59
C PRO A 66 -4.17 -20.78 -21.06
N PRO A 67 -4.17 -20.51 -22.37
CA PRO A 67 -3.68 -19.24 -22.90
C PRO A 67 -4.31 -17.99 -22.28
N TRP A 68 -5.62 -18.06 -21.96
CA TRP A 68 -6.39 -16.98 -21.33
C TRP A 68 -6.07 -16.73 -19.85
N ALA A 69 -5.31 -17.62 -19.20
CA ALA A 69 -4.78 -17.41 -17.86
C ALA A 69 -3.29 -17.05 -17.93
N ALA A 70 -2.51 -17.80 -18.71
CA ALA A 70 -1.06 -17.66 -18.78
C ALA A 70 -0.60 -16.27 -19.22
N LEU A 71 -1.06 -15.80 -20.38
CA LEU A 71 -0.62 -14.52 -20.94
C LEU A 71 -1.01 -13.32 -20.05
N PRO A 72 -2.26 -13.24 -19.55
CA PRO A 72 -2.62 -12.24 -18.54
C PRO A 72 -1.73 -12.27 -17.30
N ILE A 73 -1.45 -13.44 -16.71
CA ILE A 73 -0.61 -13.53 -15.51
C ILE A 73 0.81 -13.03 -15.78
N PHE A 74 1.39 -13.36 -16.94
CA PHE A 74 2.69 -12.81 -17.34
C PHE A 74 2.67 -11.29 -17.48
N LEU A 75 1.69 -10.75 -18.22
CA LEU A 75 1.55 -9.31 -18.41
C LEU A 75 1.33 -8.61 -17.07
N PHE A 76 0.45 -9.14 -16.23
CA PHE A 76 0.18 -8.62 -14.89
C PHE A 76 1.46 -8.53 -14.04
N THR A 77 2.25 -9.60 -14.05
CA THR A 77 3.45 -9.70 -13.19
C THR A 77 4.48 -8.63 -13.57
N SER A 78 4.71 -8.40 -14.85
CA SER A 78 5.64 -7.33 -15.27
C SER A 78 5.06 -5.95 -14.97
N THR A 79 3.76 -5.76 -15.11
CA THR A 79 3.13 -4.45 -14.97
C THR A 79 2.94 -4.03 -13.52
N ILE A 80 2.67 -4.97 -12.61
CA ILE A 80 2.57 -4.66 -11.18
C ILE A 80 3.95 -4.32 -10.58
N ILE A 81 5.03 -4.94 -11.06
CA ILE A 81 6.41 -4.58 -10.66
C ILE A 81 6.76 -3.17 -11.19
N CYS A 82 6.39 -2.88 -12.44
CA CYS A 82 6.53 -1.55 -13.03
C CYS A 82 5.78 -0.49 -12.22
N ALA A 83 4.50 -0.74 -11.88
CA ALA A 83 3.69 0.15 -11.06
C ALA A 83 4.28 0.35 -9.66
N LEU A 84 4.76 -0.73 -9.02
CA LEU A 84 5.38 -0.67 -7.70
C LEU A 84 6.64 0.20 -7.71
N PHE A 85 7.51 0.04 -8.72
CA PHE A 85 8.69 0.88 -8.88
C PHE A 85 8.32 2.36 -9.03
N GLY A 86 7.39 2.66 -9.95
CA GLY A 86 6.89 4.02 -10.14
C GLY A 86 6.32 4.60 -8.86
N PHE A 87 5.48 3.85 -8.15
CA PHE A 87 4.81 4.32 -6.95
C PHE A 87 5.77 4.58 -5.78
N LEU A 88 6.76 3.71 -5.54
CA LEU A 88 7.75 3.97 -4.48
C LEU A 88 8.64 5.17 -4.82
N TRP A 89 9.01 5.32 -6.09
CA TRP A 89 9.78 6.48 -6.54
C TRP A 89 8.98 7.78 -6.41
N ASP A 90 7.71 7.75 -6.79
CA ASP A 90 6.79 8.87 -6.69
C ASP A 90 6.63 9.38 -5.25
N VAL A 91 6.38 8.46 -4.31
CA VAL A 91 6.30 8.81 -2.89
C VAL A 91 7.62 9.41 -2.38
N SER A 92 8.77 8.83 -2.76
CA SER A 92 10.07 9.39 -2.39
C SER A 92 10.23 10.82 -2.92
N LEU A 93 9.90 11.08 -4.20
CA LEU A 93 10.03 12.43 -4.79
C LEU A 93 9.11 13.43 -4.08
N HIS A 94 7.86 13.05 -3.76
CA HIS A 94 6.95 13.94 -3.04
C HIS A 94 7.40 14.30 -1.62
N ILE A 95 8.12 13.40 -0.96
CA ILE A 95 8.74 13.67 0.34
C ILE A 95 9.94 14.63 0.19
N GLY A 96 10.78 14.39 -0.83
CA GLY A 96 12.06 15.10 -1.01
C GLY A 96 11.94 16.47 -1.70
N ASP A 97 11.21 16.55 -2.81
CA ASP A 97 11.09 17.75 -3.66
C ASP A 97 9.77 18.51 -3.47
N GLY A 98 8.72 17.80 -3.06
CA GLY A 98 7.36 18.35 -2.97
C GLY A 98 6.48 17.93 -4.13
N ARG A 99 5.40 18.68 -4.40
CA ARG A 99 4.41 18.28 -5.41
C ARG A 99 4.70 18.87 -6.79
N ASP A 100 4.30 18.12 -7.80
CA ASP A 100 4.56 18.41 -9.21
C ASP A 100 3.58 19.42 -9.82
N GLU A 101 4.00 20.09 -10.91
CA GLU A 101 3.14 20.96 -11.72
C GLU A 101 1.99 20.22 -12.45
N GLY A 102 1.98 18.87 -12.42
CA GLY A 102 0.90 18.05 -12.98
C GLY A 102 1.28 16.58 -13.18
N PRO A 103 0.31 15.72 -13.57
CA PRO A 103 0.48 14.26 -13.69
C PRO A 103 1.56 13.82 -14.69
N LEU A 104 2.01 14.68 -15.60
CA LEU A 104 3.06 14.36 -16.57
C LEU A 104 4.44 14.95 -16.24
N ALA A 105 4.54 15.75 -15.18
CA ALA A 105 5.79 16.43 -14.80
C ALA A 105 6.77 15.49 -14.09
N ASN A 106 6.26 14.47 -13.39
CA ASN A 106 7.08 13.51 -12.65
C ASN A 106 7.31 12.21 -13.43
N PRO A 107 8.58 11.82 -13.68
CA PRO A 107 8.92 10.60 -14.40
C PRO A 107 8.32 9.33 -13.79
N ALA A 108 8.16 9.28 -12.46
CA ALA A 108 7.62 8.13 -11.75
C ALA A 108 6.14 7.87 -12.12
N HIS A 109 5.35 8.91 -12.37
CA HIS A 109 3.95 8.80 -12.79
C HIS A 109 3.78 7.96 -14.05
N TYR A 110 4.71 8.02 -15.00
CA TYR A 110 4.62 7.22 -16.24
C TYR A 110 4.66 5.73 -15.96
N PHE A 111 5.48 5.28 -15.00
CA PHE A 111 5.55 3.88 -14.60
C PHE A 111 4.25 3.43 -13.90
N ILE A 112 3.67 4.29 -13.06
CA ILE A 112 2.39 4.02 -12.40
C ILE A 112 1.27 3.93 -13.45
N LEU A 113 1.12 4.95 -14.31
CA LEU A 113 0.08 5.02 -15.33
C LEU A 113 0.16 3.83 -16.28
N VAL A 114 1.34 3.53 -16.82
CA VAL A 114 1.55 2.38 -17.71
C VAL A 114 1.29 1.07 -16.97
N GLY A 115 1.78 0.93 -15.75
CA GLY A 115 1.63 -0.28 -14.95
C GLY A 115 0.17 -0.58 -14.61
N LEU A 116 -0.59 0.41 -14.12
CA LEU A 116 -2.00 0.26 -13.76
C LEU A 116 -2.91 0.10 -14.99
N PHE A 117 -2.60 0.81 -16.08
CA PHE A 117 -3.35 0.65 -17.32
C PHE A 117 -3.15 -0.75 -17.91
N LEU A 118 -1.91 -1.26 -17.92
CA LEU A 118 -1.65 -2.62 -18.38
C LEU A 118 -2.15 -3.70 -17.43
N LEU A 119 -2.29 -3.41 -16.13
CA LEU A 119 -2.98 -4.28 -15.18
C LEU A 119 -4.45 -4.47 -15.59
N PHE A 120 -5.17 -3.37 -15.87
CA PHE A 120 -6.54 -3.45 -16.39
C PHE A 120 -6.60 -4.24 -17.70
N ILE A 121 -5.67 -3.98 -18.63
CA ILE A 121 -5.58 -4.72 -19.89
C ILE A 121 -5.33 -6.20 -19.67
N SER A 122 -4.51 -6.59 -18.70
CA SER A 122 -4.29 -8.00 -18.37
C SER A 122 -5.60 -8.70 -18.01
N GLY A 123 -6.43 -8.09 -17.16
CA GLY A 123 -7.76 -8.60 -16.84
C GLY A 123 -8.65 -8.71 -18.08
N MET A 124 -8.73 -7.65 -18.87
CA MET A 124 -9.52 -7.63 -20.12
C MET A 124 -9.03 -8.66 -21.14
N LEU A 125 -7.72 -8.90 -21.22
CA LEU A 125 -7.13 -9.90 -22.09
C LEU A 125 -7.59 -11.31 -21.70
N SER A 126 -7.66 -11.60 -20.40
CA SER A 126 -8.25 -12.85 -19.90
C SER A 126 -9.72 -13.03 -20.29
N VAL A 127 -10.47 -11.92 -20.36
CA VAL A 127 -11.88 -11.89 -20.75
C VAL A 127 -12.08 -12.11 -22.26
N PHE A 128 -11.17 -11.61 -23.11
CA PHE A 128 -11.29 -11.71 -24.57
C PHE A 128 -10.61 -12.93 -25.20
N LEU A 129 -9.54 -13.47 -24.60
CA LEU A 129 -8.77 -14.56 -25.17
C LEU A 129 -9.55 -15.86 -25.44
N PRO A 130 -10.40 -16.38 -24.53
CA PRO A 130 -10.99 -17.70 -24.72
C PRO A 130 -12.02 -17.67 -25.84
N PHE A 131 -11.89 -18.56 -26.84
CA PHE A 131 -12.89 -18.73 -27.89
C PHE A 131 -14.17 -19.38 -27.34
N ASP A 132 -13.97 -20.46 -26.59
CA ASP A 132 -15.00 -21.27 -25.96
C ASP A 132 -15.17 -20.93 -24.48
N LYS A 133 -16.04 -21.65 -23.79
CA LYS A 133 -16.31 -21.44 -22.36
C LYS A 133 -15.06 -21.78 -21.50
N PRO A 134 -14.46 -20.82 -20.76
CA PRO A 134 -13.17 -20.97 -20.07
C PRO A 134 -13.24 -21.72 -18.72
N GLY A 135 -14.16 -22.67 -18.57
CA GLY A 135 -14.35 -23.42 -17.31
C GLY A 135 -15.77 -23.36 -16.76
N ARG A 136 -16.03 -24.05 -15.65
CA ARG A 136 -17.40 -24.22 -15.10
C ARG A 136 -17.86 -22.99 -14.33
N SER A 137 -16.93 -22.30 -13.68
CA SER A 137 -17.13 -21.02 -12.99
C SER A 137 -17.43 -19.84 -13.93
N ALA A 138 -17.13 -19.96 -15.23
CA ALA A 138 -17.21 -18.85 -16.18
C ALA A 138 -18.55 -18.08 -16.15
N ILE A 139 -18.47 -16.78 -16.37
CA ILE A 139 -19.61 -15.87 -16.44
C ILE A 139 -20.04 -15.74 -17.89
N ARG A 140 -21.35 -15.87 -18.13
CA ARG A 140 -21.94 -15.65 -19.44
C ARG A 140 -22.08 -14.15 -19.69
N ILE A 141 -21.37 -13.61 -20.69
CA ILE A 141 -21.46 -12.21 -21.10
C ILE A 141 -22.55 -12.05 -22.18
N THR A 142 -22.53 -12.92 -23.20
CA THR A 142 -23.55 -12.95 -24.25
C THR A 142 -24.03 -14.38 -24.51
N ARG A 143 -24.79 -14.61 -25.57
CA ARG A 143 -25.22 -15.97 -25.94
C ARG A 143 -24.03 -16.93 -26.20
N HIS A 144 -22.95 -16.41 -26.75
CA HIS A 144 -21.78 -17.17 -27.24
C HIS A 144 -20.44 -16.70 -26.64
N TRP A 145 -20.47 -15.83 -25.64
CA TRP A 145 -19.26 -15.33 -24.99
C TRP A 145 -19.32 -15.54 -23.49
N TYR A 146 -18.26 -16.18 -22.99
CA TYR A 146 -18.06 -16.48 -21.58
C TYR A 146 -16.69 -16.01 -21.16
N ALA A 147 -16.58 -15.53 -19.93
CA ALA A 147 -15.35 -14.96 -19.39
C ALA A 147 -14.99 -15.65 -18.06
N PRO A 148 -13.69 -15.85 -17.78
CA PRO A 148 -13.23 -16.39 -16.50
C PRO A 148 -13.48 -15.37 -15.38
N VAL A 149 -13.78 -15.85 -14.18
CA VAL A 149 -14.10 -14.99 -13.04
C VAL A 149 -12.87 -14.19 -12.63
N GLY A 150 -11.70 -14.83 -12.51
CA GLY A 150 -10.44 -14.20 -12.15
C GLY A 150 -10.04 -13.10 -13.13
N GLY A 151 -10.31 -13.26 -14.42
CA GLY A 151 -10.08 -12.22 -15.43
C GLY A 151 -10.96 -10.99 -15.22
N ILE A 152 -12.25 -11.19 -14.92
CA ILE A 152 -13.19 -10.11 -14.62
C ILE A 152 -12.80 -9.38 -13.32
N LEU A 153 -12.41 -10.12 -12.29
CA LEU A 153 -11.95 -9.54 -11.03
C LEU A 153 -10.66 -8.73 -11.23
N LEU A 154 -9.71 -9.25 -12.02
CA LEU A 154 -8.46 -8.56 -12.31
C LEU A 154 -8.72 -7.25 -13.08
N ALA A 155 -9.62 -7.28 -14.06
CA ALA A 155 -10.07 -6.08 -14.76
C ALA A 155 -10.78 -5.12 -13.79
N GLY A 156 -11.62 -5.63 -12.88
CA GLY A 156 -12.28 -4.83 -11.86
C GLY A 156 -11.30 -4.12 -10.92
N CYS A 157 -10.27 -4.83 -10.45
CA CYS A 157 -9.19 -4.24 -9.65
C CYS A 157 -8.44 -3.14 -10.40
N GLY A 158 -8.09 -3.38 -11.66
CA GLY A 158 -7.43 -2.38 -12.50
C GLY A 158 -8.31 -1.17 -12.80
N PHE A 159 -9.59 -1.39 -13.08
CA PHE A 159 -10.56 -0.32 -13.27
C PHE A 159 -10.72 0.52 -12.01
N TYR A 160 -10.84 -0.12 -10.84
CA TYR A 160 -10.92 0.56 -9.55
C TYR A 160 -9.66 1.39 -9.26
N ALA A 161 -8.46 0.86 -9.55
CA ALA A 161 -7.22 1.62 -9.40
C ALA A 161 -7.16 2.83 -10.35
N LEU A 162 -7.52 2.64 -11.63
CA LEU A 162 -7.55 3.72 -12.63
C LEU A 162 -8.61 4.78 -12.34
N LEU A 163 -9.75 4.39 -11.76
CA LEU A 163 -10.79 5.31 -11.32
C LEU A 163 -10.30 6.23 -10.19
N GLY A 164 -9.26 5.82 -9.44
CA GLY A 164 -8.58 6.64 -8.46
C GLY A 164 -8.13 7.98 -9.05
N PHE A 165 -7.43 8.00 -10.18
CA PHE A 165 -6.87 9.24 -10.78
C PHE A 165 -7.89 10.36 -11.05
N PRO A 166 -8.98 10.16 -11.82
CA PRO A 166 -9.94 11.22 -12.05
C PRO A 166 -10.71 11.60 -10.78
N LEU A 167 -10.94 10.66 -9.87
CA LEU A 167 -11.58 10.98 -8.59
C LEU A 167 -10.65 11.78 -7.68
N ASP A 168 -9.34 11.53 -7.73
CA ASP A 168 -8.30 12.24 -7.01
C ASP A 168 -8.19 13.70 -7.48
N ASP A 169 -8.23 13.93 -8.79
CA ASP A 169 -8.31 15.29 -9.34
C ASP A 169 -9.56 16.04 -8.83
N VAL A 170 -10.72 15.39 -8.85
CA VAL A 170 -11.97 15.97 -8.31
C VAL A 170 -11.84 16.21 -6.80
N TRP A 171 -11.22 15.28 -6.07
CA TRP A 171 -10.99 15.38 -4.64
C TRP A 171 -10.15 16.61 -4.31
N HIS A 172 -9.00 16.76 -4.97
CA HIS A 172 -8.11 17.90 -4.78
C HIS A 172 -8.75 19.24 -5.15
N ARG A 173 -9.61 19.29 -6.17
CA ARG A 173 -10.35 20.52 -6.52
C ARG A 173 -11.36 20.93 -5.45
N ILE A 174 -11.91 19.98 -4.69
CA ILE A 174 -12.95 20.25 -3.67
C ILE A 174 -12.31 20.47 -2.29
N PHE A 175 -11.36 19.64 -1.91
CA PHE A 175 -10.82 19.56 -0.55
C PHE A 175 -9.38 20.09 -0.42
N GLY A 176 -8.76 20.52 -1.53
CA GLY A 176 -7.34 20.84 -1.57
C GLY A 176 -6.50 19.57 -1.62
N GLN A 177 -5.18 19.75 -1.73
CA GLN A 177 -4.27 18.64 -1.94
C GLN A 177 -3.95 17.96 -0.60
N ASP A 178 -4.25 16.66 -0.49
CA ASP A 178 -3.85 15.82 0.63
C ASP A 178 -2.52 15.13 0.35
N VAL A 179 -1.46 15.60 1.00
CA VAL A 179 -0.10 15.05 0.89
C VAL A 179 0.08 13.89 1.88
N THR A 180 -0.82 12.90 1.79
CA THR A 180 -0.78 11.65 2.57
C THR A 180 -1.17 10.48 1.69
N LEU A 181 -0.53 9.35 1.91
CA LEU A 181 -0.85 8.09 1.26
C LEU A 181 -2.28 7.60 1.57
N TRP A 182 -2.83 8.01 2.71
CA TRP A 182 -4.15 7.58 3.20
C TRP A 182 -5.29 8.49 2.73
N GLY A 183 -5.01 9.39 1.78
CA GLY A 183 -6.04 10.06 1.00
C GLY A 183 -7.05 9.05 0.45
N PRO A 184 -8.38 9.27 0.58
CA PRO A 184 -9.37 8.26 0.20
C PRO A 184 -9.23 7.75 -1.24
N THR A 185 -8.91 8.63 -2.19
CA THR A 185 -8.66 8.30 -3.60
C THR A 185 -7.33 7.59 -3.83
N HIS A 186 -6.27 7.92 -3.08
CA HIS A 186 -5.01 7.18 -3.07
C HIS A 186 -5.21 5.73 -2.60
N LEU A 187 -6.04 5.51 -1.56
CA LEU A 187 -6.41 4.17 -1.10
C LEU A 187 -7.15 3.35 -2.19
N MET A 188 -7.84 4.00 -3.14
CA MET A 188 -8.42 3.31 -4.28
C MET A 188 -7.34 2.81 -5.25
N LEU A 189 -6.39 3.68 -5.60
CA LEU A 189 -5.29 3.38 -6.51
C LEU A 189 -4.45 2.21 -5.98
N ILE A 190 -3.99 2.35 -4.74
CA ILE A 190 -3.13 1.38 -4.07
C ILE A 190 -3.92 0.09 -3.74
N GLY A 191 -5.15 0.23 -3.28
CA GLY A 191 -6.02 -0.91 -2.96
C GLY A 191 -6.39 -1.75 -4.18
N GLY A 192 -6.67 -1.12 -5.32
CA GLY A 192 -6.93 -1.84 -6.57
C GLY A 192 -5.72 -2.63 -7.04
N ALA A 193 -4.54 -2.01 -7.03
CA ALA A 193 -3.29 -2.67 -7.37
C ALA A 193 -2.95 -3.80 -6.40
N GLY A 194 -3.00 -3.56 -5.08
CA GLY A 194 -2.68 -4.57 -4.06
C GLY A 194 -3.65 -5.76 -4.07
N LEU A 195 -4.96 -5.52 -4.14
CA LEU A 195 -5.97 -6.58 -4.11
C LEU A 195 -6.06 -7.36 -5.44
N SER A 196 -5.53 -6.82 -6.55
CA SER A 196 -5.46 -7.53 -7.84
C SER A 196 -4.70 -8.86 -7.75
N LEU A 197 -3.77 -8.99 -6.81
CA LEU A 197 -3.01 -10.22 -6.58
C LEU A 197 -3.90 -11.37 -6.10
N ILE A 198 -5.00 -11.07 -5.39
CA ILE A 198 -6.04 -12.06 -5.06
C ILE A 198 -6.73 -12.54 -6.34
N ALA A 199 -7.06 -11.63 -7.26
CA ALA A 199 -7.68 -11.97 -8.53
C ALA A 199 -6.77 -12.85 -9.40
N VAL A 200 -5.45 -12.62 -9.37
CA VAL A 200 -4.46 -13.46 -10.07
C VAL A 200 -4.37 -14.85 -9.47
N VAL A 201 -4.40 -14.99 -8.14
CA VAL A 201 -4.46 -16.30 -7.48
C VAL A 201 -5.74 -17.06 -7.87
N ILE A 202 -6.88 -16.38 -7.95
CA ILE A 202 -8.14 -16.96 -8.42
C ILE A 202 -8.05 -17.35 -9.91
N LEU A 203 -7.45 -16.50 -10.74
CA LEU A 203 -7.26 -16.76 -12.17
C LEU A 203 -6.36 -17.98 -12.43
N ASP A 204 -5.28 -18.12 -11.66
CA ASP A 204 -4.41 -19.30 -11.71
C ASP A 204 -5.19 -20.57 -11.34
N ARG A 205 -6.02 -20.50 -10.30
CA ARG A 205 -6.86 -21.63 -9.86
C ARG A 205 -7.85 -22.05 -10.94
N GLU A 206 -8.56 -21.11 -11.55
CA GLU A 206 -9.47 -21.37 -12.67
C GLU A 206 -8.72 -21.96 -13.87
N GLY A 207 -7.54 -21.40 -14.19
CA GLY A 207 -6.67 -21.90 -15.25
C GLY A 207 -6.28 -23.36 -15.01
N ARG A 208 -5.84 -23.71 -13.79
CA ARG A 208 -5.49 -25.09 -13.41
C ARG A 208 -6.69 -26.03 -13.49
N ALA A 209 -7.88 -25.57 -13.11
CA ALA A 209 -9.10 -26.37 -13.16
C ALA A 209 -9.53 -26.67 -14.62
N ALA A 210 -9.41 -25.68 -15.50
CA ALA A 210 -9.79 -25.83 -16.91
C ALA A 210 -8.90 -26.78 -17.71
N MET A 211 -7.66 -27.03 -17.26
CA MET A 211 -6.77 -28.01 -17.88
C MET A 211 -7.21 -29.47 -17.62
N GLY A 212 -8.11 -29.71 -16.66
CA GLY A 212 -8.66 -31.02 -16.38
C GLY A 212 -7.78 -31.94 -15.51
N PRO A 213 -8.19 -33.21 -15.31
CA PRO A 213 -7.49 -34.18 -14.47
C PRO A 213 -6.12 -34.58 -15.00
N ASP A 214 -5.98 -34.67 -16.33
CA ASP A 214 -4.74 -35.09 -17.02
C ASP A 214 -3.76 -33.93 -17.24
N ALA A 215 -4.04 -32.79 -16.63
CA ALA A 215 -3.19 -31.62 -16.72
C ALA A 215 -1.80 -31.92 -16.13
N PRO A 216 -0.71 -31.47 -16.80
CA PRO A 216 0.64 -31.66 -16.32
C PRO A 216 0.81 -31.15 -14.88
N ASP A 217 1.69 -31.80 -14.13
CA ASP A 217 2.11 -31.30 -12.83
C ASP A 217 2.70 -29.89 -12.95
N ASP A 218 2.51 -29.12 -11.88
CA ASP A 218 3.04 -27.76 -11.82
C ASP A 218 4.58 -27.84 -11.75
N GLY A 219 5.24 -27.40 -12.82
CA GLY A 219 6.69 -27.33 -12.89
C GLY A 219 7.27 -26.13 -12.13
N ARG A 220 8.61 -26.00 -12.16
CA ARG A 220 9.35 -24.91 -11.49
C ARG A 220 8.89 -23.52 -11.91
N SER A 221 8.52 -23.32 -13.17
CA SER A 221 8.03 -22.04 -13.70
C SER A 221 6.71 -21.61 -13.05
N GLN A 222 5.77 -22.54 -12.92
CA GLN A 222 4.49 -22.29 -12.27
C GLN A 222 4.64 -22.08 -10.76
N TRP A 223 5.54 -22.83 -10.14
CA TRP A 223 5.91 -22.61 -8.74
C TRP A 223 6.46 -21.19 -8.56
N LEU A 224 7.38 -20.74 -9.44
CA LEU A 224 7.92 -19.37 -9.40
C LEU A 224 6.81 -18.32 -9.58
N VAL A 225 5.91 -18.47 -10.56
CA VAL A 225 4.78 -17.54 -10.76
C VAL A 225 3.91 -17.42 -9.52
N ARG A 226 3.65 -18.52 -8.81
CA ARG A 226 2.90 -18.48 -7.55
C ARG A 226 3.69 -17.84 -6.41
N CYS A 227 5.00 -18.07 -6.34
CA CYS A 227 5.87 -17.35 -5.40
C CYS A 227 5.81 -15.84 -5.68
N LEU A 228 5.84 -15.42 -6.95
CA LEU A 228 5.67 -14.02 -7.35
C LEU A 228 4.30 -13.47 -6.93
N ALA A 229 3.21 -14.25 -7.11
CA ALA A 229 1.87 -13.82 -6.73
C ALA A 229 1.72 -13.65 -5.21
N PHE A 230 2.23 -14.58 -4.40
CA PHE A 230 2.12 -14.49 -2.93
C PHE A 230 3.11 -13.52 -2.31
N GLY A 231 4.35 -13.46 -2.80
CA GLY A 231 5.30 -12.43 -2.37
C GLY A 231 4.86 -11.04 -2.83
N GLY A 232 4.30 -10.94 -4.03
CA GLY A 232 3.58 -9.75 -4.48
C GLY A 232 2.40 -9.41 -3.57
N LEU A 233 1.61 -10.39 -3.10
CA LEU A 233 0.51 -10.17 -2.15
C LEU A 233 0.99 -9.62 -0.80
N VAL A 234 2.15 -10.07 -0.29
CA VAL A 234 2.77 -9.46 0.89
C VAL A 234 3.04 -7.98 0.62
N ILE A 235 3.64 -7.64 -0.52
CA ILE A 235 3.93 -6.24 -0.89
C ILE A 235 2.63 -5.44 -1.08
N GLY A 236 1.66 -5.97 -1.81
CA GLY A 236 0.38 -5.32 -2.08
C GLY A 236 -0.45 -5.07 -0.82
N MET A 237 -0.20 -5.80 0.27
CA MET A 237 -0.77 -5.51 1.58
C MET A 237 0.16 -4.63 2.45
N SER A 238 1.46 -4.57 2.16
CA SER A 238 2.43 -3.73 2.88
C SER A 238 2.43 -2.28 2.42
N VAL A 239 2.00 -1.99 1.19
CA VAL A 239 2.01 -0.63 0.62
C VAL A 239 1.24 0.41 1.46
N PHE A 240 0.21 0.01 2.21
CA PHE A 240 -0.50 0.91 3.14
C PHE A 240 0.39 1.44 4.30
N GLN A 241 1.58 0.87 4.46
CA GLN A 241 2.52 1.13 5.55
C GLN A 241 3.63 2.10 5.12
N ILE A 242 3.62 2.56 3.86
CA ILE A 242 4.75 3.28 3.27
C ILE A 242 5.09 4.59 3.98
N GLU A 243 4.15 5.31 4.58
CA GLU A 243 4.54 6.53 5.32
C GLU A 243 5.47 6.21 6.51
N TYR A 244 5.25 5.06 7.18
CA TYR A 244 6.14 4.57 8.23
C TYR A 244 7.50 4.14 7.68
N ASP A 245 7.53 3.62 6.45
CA ASP A 245 8.76 3.20 5.77
C ASP A 245 9.75 4.37 5.58
N PHE A 246 9.25 5.60 5.53
CA PHE A 246 10.03 6.84 5.42
C PHE A 246 10.14 7.63 6.73
N GLY A 247 9.36 7.29 7.77
CA GLY A 247 9.29 8.09 8.99
C GLY A 247 8.49 9.40 8.85
N VAL A 248 7.51 9.43 7.94
CA VAL A 248 6.66 10.61 7.67
C VAL A 248 5.20 10.35 8.00
N GLU A 249 4.90 9.30 8.78
CA GLU A 249 3.55 8.90 9.13
C GLU A 249 2.73 10.03 9.76
N GLN A 250 1.52 10.24 9.26
CA GLN A 250 0.59 11.23 9.82
C GLN A 250 -0.43 10.61 10.79
N PHE A 251 -0.13 9.39 11.24
CA PHE A 251 -1.03 8.57 12.05
C PHE A 251 -0.28 7.90 13.20
N ARG A 252 -1.03 7.49 14.22
CA ARG A 252 -0.46 6.94 15.45
C ARG A 252 0.41 5.70 15.17
N LEU A 253 1.57 5.62 15.81
CA LEU A 253 2.54 4.53 15.65
C LEU A 253 1.93 3.12 15.84
N VAL A 254 0.91 2.98 16.69
CA VAL A 254 0.20 1.71 16.97
C VAL A 254 -0.45 1.07 15.74
N LEU A 255 -0.69 1.82 14.67
CA LEU A 255 -1.20 1.29 13.40
C LEU A 255 -0.18 0.43 12.66
N GLN A 256 1.11 0.76 12.72
CA GLN A 256 2.17 0.03 12.01
C GLN A 256 2.21 -1.47 12.39
N PRO A 257 2.33 -1.87 13.68
CA PRO A 257 2.32 -3.28 14.06
C PRO A 257 0.99 -3.97 13.70
N MET A 258 -0.15 -3.28 13.83
CA MET A 258 -1.46 -3.82 13.43
C MET A 258 -1.50 -4.16 11.94
N MET A 259 -1.01 -3.26 11.07
CA MET A 259 -0.97 -3.48 9.64
C MET A 259 0.04 -4.54 9.22
N ILE A 260 1.21 -4.60 9.85
CA ILE A 260 2.20 -5.67 9.63
C ILE A 260 1.56 -7.02 9.97
N ALA A 261 0.87 -7.12 11.11
CA ALA A 261 0.22 -8.35 11.51
C ALA A 261 -0.89 -8.77 10.53
N GLY A 262 -1.73 -7.83 10.09
CA GLY A 262 -2.79 -8.09 9.11
C GLY A 262 -2.24 -8.54 7.75
N ALA A 263 -1.27 -7.81 7.19
CA ALA A 263 -0.65 -8.13 5.91
C ALA A 263 0.08 -9.48 5.95
N GLY A 264 0.91 -9.71 6.97
CA GLY A 264 1.65 -10.94 7.17
C GLY A 264 0.74 -12.15 7.37
N ALA A 265 -0.25 -12.05 8.26
CA ALA A 265 -1.18 -13.15 8.53
C ALA A 265 -2.02 -13.52 7.30
N PHE A 266 -2.51 -12.53 6.54
CA PHE A 266 -3.31 -12.81 5.35
C PHE A 266 -2.49 -13.48 4.24
N ALA A 267 -1.38 -12.86 3.83
CA ALA A 267 -0.63 -13.28 2.66
C ALA A 267 0.18 -14.56 2.92
N LEU A 268 0.87 -14.65 4.06
CA LEU A 268 1.79 -15.75 4.33
C LEU A 268 1.08 -17.05 4.72
N VAL A 269 -0.08 -16.96 5.40
CA VAL A 269 -0.93 -18.15 5.63
C VAL A 269 -1.42 -18.70 4.31
N ALA A 270 -1.92 -17.84 3.42
CA ALA A 270 -2.37 -18.25 2.09
C ALA A 270 -1.22 -18.88 1.27
N ALA A 271 -0.03 -18.28 1.32
CA ALA A 271 1.17 -18.79 0.68
C ALA A 271 1.55 -20.20 1.18
N ARG A 272 1.64 -20.38 2.50
CA ARG A 272 1.98 -21.66 3.13
C ARG A 272 1.01 -22.78 2.75
N ILE A 273 -0.27 -22.45 2.74
CA ILE A 273 -1.35 -23.38 2.42
C ILE A 273 -1.34 -23.76 0.93
N CYS A 274 -1.01 -22.81 0.05
CA CYS A 274 -1.04 -23.02 -1.40
C CYS A 274 0.22 -23.72 -1.93
N LEU A 275 1.39 -23.36 -1.43
CA LEU A 275 2.68 -23.75 -2.00
C LEU A 275 3.44 -24.80 -1.19
N GLY A 276 3.01 -25.07 0.06
CA GLY A 276 3.63 -26.09 0.89
C GLY A 276 4.80 -25.59 1.74
N PRO A 277 5.64 -26.50 2.27
CA PRO A 277 6.67 -26.19 3.26
C PRO A 277 7.66 -25.12 2.82
N GLY A 278 7.94 -24.16 3.70
CA GLY A 278 8.87 -23.07 3.46
C GLY A 278 8.32 -21.93 2.60
N ALA A 279 7.09 -22.04 2.09
CA ALA A 279 6.54 -21.04 1.18
C ALA A 279 6.27 -19.67 1.84
N ALA A 280 5.97 -19.62 3.14
CA ALA A 280 5.85 -18.34 3.84
C ALA A 280 7.21 -17.63 3.90
N LEU A 281 8.30 -18.37 4.16
CA LEU A 281 9.65 -17.83 4.13
C LEU A 281 10.05 -17.36 2.73
N VAL A 282 9.76 -18.16 1.69
CA VAL A 282 10.03 -17.78 0.30
C VAL A 282 9.26 -16.52 -0.10
N ALA A 283 7.99 -16.39 0.29
CA ALA A 283 7.19 -15.19 0.01
C ALA A 283 7.74 -13.95 0.71
N ALA A 284 8.14 -14.06 1.99
CA ALA A 284 8.75 -12.96 2.73
C ALA A 284 10.11 -12.56 2.14
N VAL A 285 11.00 -13.53 1.85
CA VAL A 285 12.30 -13.27 1.22
C VAL A 285 12.12 -12.64 -0.17
N PHE A 286 11.16 -13.11 -0.95
CA PHE A 286 10.86 -12.49 -2.24
C PHE A 286 10.42 -11.02 -2.07
N ALA A 287 9.52 -10.75 -1.11
CA ALA A 287 9.08 -9.39 -0.83
C ALA A 287 10.26 -8.49 -0.42
N ILE A 288 11.15 -8.98 0.45
CA ILE A 288 12.37 -8.29 0.86
C ILE A 288 13.28 -8.01 -0.33
N LEU A 289 13.53 -9.00 -1.18
CA LEU A 289 14.42 -8.84 -2.34
C LEU A 289 13.84 -7.83 -3.33
N LEU A 290 12.55 -7.91 -3.64
CA LEU A 290 11.92 -7.00 -4.60
C LEU A 290 11.86 -5.56 -4.04
N ARG A 291 11.38 -5.38 -2.80
CA ARG A 291 11.37 -4.05 -2.16
C ARG A 291 12.78 -3.50 -1.94
N GLY A 292 13.75 -4.36 -1.61
CA GLY A 292 15.15 -3.98 -1.45
C GLY A 292 15.79 -3.52 -2.76
N VAL A 293 15.53 -4.21 -3.87
CA VAL A 293 15.98 -3.75 -5.20
C VAL A 293 15.37 -2.39 -5.51
N VAL A 294 14.06 -2.19 -5.31
CA VAL A 294 13.43 -0.89 -5.56
C VAL A 294 14.01 0.18 -4.64
N ALA A 295 14.19 -0.09 -3.35
CA ALA A 295 14.76 0.85 -2.38
C ALA A 295 16.20 1.28 -2.75
N VAL A 296 17.03 0.32 -3.22
CA VAL A 296 18.41 0.62 -3.67
C VAL A 296 18.41 1.44 -4.96
N VAL A 297 17.50 1.17 -5.89
CA VAL A 297 17.40 1.94 -7.15
C VAL A 297 16.86 3.34 -6.86
N VAL A 298 15.75 3.46 -6.14
CA VAL A 298 15.08 4.74 -5.88
C VAL A 298 15.91 5.63 -4.95
N GLY A 299 16.38 5.10 -3.83
CA GLY A 299 17.15 5.86 -2.87
C GLY A 299 18.58 6.12 -3.38
N PRO A 300 19.52 5.19 -3.21
CA PRO A 300 20.92 5.40 -3.60
C PRO A 300 21.16 5.74 -5.08
N ALA A 301 20.51 5.08 -6.04
CA ALA A 301 20.85 5.25 -7.45
C ALA A 301 20.18 6.47 -8.12
N LEU A 302 18.95 6.82 -7.72
CA LEU A 302 18.22 7.99 -8.23
C LEU A 302 18.29 9.21 -7.29
N GLY A 303 18.89 9.08 -6.11
CA GLY A 303 19.11 10.19 -5.16
C GLY A 303 17.90 10.54 -4.29
N ALA A 304 16.78 9.83 -4.42
CA ALA A 304 15.56 10.15 -3.68
C ALA A 304 15.66 9.76 -2.18
N PRO A 305 14.69 10.17 -1.33
CA PRO A 305 14.56 9.68 0.03
C PRO A 305 14.66 8.15 0.14
N ILE A 306 15.41 7.69 1.14
CA ILE A 306 15.60 6.27 1.41
C ILE A 306 14.39 5.75 2.19
N ASN A 307 13.82 4.64 1.73
CA ASN A 307 12.78 3.94 2.45
C ASN A 307 13.31 2.65 3.08
N VAL A 308 12.78 2.32 4.24
CA VAL A 308 12.90 1.00 4.88
C VAL A 308 11.63 0.20 4.57
N PHE A 309 11.51 -1.04 5.04
CA PHE A 309 10.27 -1.82 4.91
C PHE A 309 10.24 -2.96 5.93
N PRO A 310 9.05 -3.46 6.32
CA PRO A 310 8.95 -4.63 7.18
C PRO A 310 9.46 -5.87 6.45
N LEU A 311 10.18 -6.72 7.16
CA LEU A 311 10.75 -7.96 6.62
C LEU A 311 9.71 -9.08 6.59
N TYR A 312 8.75 -9.07 7.51
CA TYR A 312 7.77 -10.15 7.70
C TYR A 312 8.41 -11.53 8.01
N LEU A 313 9.71 -11.57 8.33
CA LEU A 313 10.43 -12.82 8.60
C LEU A 313 9.95 -13.44 9.92
N GLY A 314 9.69 -12.63 10.94
CA GLY A 314 9.10 -13.09 12.19
C GLY A 314 7.76 -13.79 11.96
N ALA A 315 6.88 -13.16 11.16
CA ALA A 315 5.60 -13.72 10.77
C ALA A 315 5.75 -15.03 10.00
N ALA A 316 6.66 -15.08 9.03
CA ALA A 316 6.91 -16.27 8.21
C ALA A 316 7.44 -17.45 9.04
N VAL A 317 8.38 -17.22 9.95
CA VAL A 317 8.92 -18.25 10.86
C VAL A 317 7.82 -18.83 11.72
N VAL A 318 6.98 -17.98 12.33
CA VAL A 318 5.85 -18.44 13.16
C VAL A 318 4.89 -19.32 12.37
N ILE A 319 4.54 -18.92 11.15
CA ILE A 319 3.64 -19.68 10.28
C ILE A 319 4.23 -21.04 9.90
N GLU A 320 5.51 -21.10 9.53
CA GLU A 320 6.17 -22.36 9.18
C GLU A 320 6.28 -23.31 10.37
N LEU A 321 6.61 -22.80 11.56
CA LEU A 321 6.69 -23.60 12.79
C LEU A 321 5.32 -24.15 13.18
N LEU A 322 4.27 -23.34 13.14
CA LEU A 322 2.90 -23.79 13.41
C LEU A 322 2.43 -24.83 12.38
N ALA A 323 2.90 -24.72 11.13
CA ALA A 323 2.56 -25.64 10.06
C ALA A 323 3.18 -27.04 10.24
N LEU A 324 4.13 -27.22 11.17
CA LEU A 324 4.65 -28.54 11.57
C LEU A 324 3.66 -29.33 12.44
N THR A 325 2.60 -28.69 12.93
CA THR A 325 1.59 -29.32 13.78
C THR A 325 0.40 -29.86 12.98
N PRO A 326 -0.44 -30.75 13.55
CA PRO A 326 -1.68 -31.20 12.91
C PRO A 326 -2.69 -30.08 12.63
N LEU A 327 -2.46 -28.88 13.16
CA LEU A 327 -3.34 -27.73 12.99
C LEU A 327 -3.49 -27.35 11.51
N LEU A 328 -2.46 -27.54 10.70
CA LEU A 328 -2.48 -27.25 9.25
C LEU A 328 -3.61 -27.99 8.51
N LYS A 329 -4.03 -29.16 9.00
CA LYS A 329 -5.18 -29.91 8.46
C LYS A 329 -6.51 -29.17 8.63
N ARG A 330 -6.60 -28.26 9.60
CA ARG A 330 -7.75 -27.39 9.86
C ARG A 330 -7.45 -25.98 9.37
N ARG A 331 -7.37 -25.80 8.04
CA ARG A 331 -6.83 -24.58 7.38
C ARG A 331 -7.33 -23.25 7.94
N VAL A 332 -8.63 -23.13 8.24
CA VAL A 332 -9.21 -21.90 8.81
C VAL A 332 -8.75 -21.66 10.26
N LEU A 333 -8.75 -22.71 11.09
CA LEU A 333 -8.26 -22.64 12.47
C LEU A 333 -6.75 -22.40 12.51
N PHE A 334 -6.00 -23.05 11.61
CA PHE A 334 -4.59 -22.76 11.39
C PHE A 334 -4.38 -21.28 11.08
N GLY A 335 -5.16 -20.71 10.16
CA GLY A 335 -5.12 -19.28 9.87
C GLY A 335 -5.36 -18.39 11.09
N ALA A 336 -6.38 -18.70 11.91
CA ALA A 336 -6.66 -17.96 13.14
C ALA A 336 -5.50 -18.00 14.15
N VAL A 337 -4.96 -19.19 14.43
CA VAL A 337 -3.86 -19.37 15.40
C VAL A 337 -2.55 -18.81 14.86
N ALA A 338 -2.29 -18.96 13.57
CA ALA A 338 -1.18 -18.31 12.90
C ALA A 338 -1.29 -16.79 12.98
N GLY A 339 -2.48 -16.24 12.76
CA GLY A 339 -2.77 -14.82 12.94
C GLY A 339 -2.45 -14.30 14.34
N LEU A 340 -2.86 -15.04 15.38
CA LEU A 340 -2.49 -14.74 16.77
C LEU A 340 -0.97 -14.80 16.96
N GLY A 341 -0.30 -15.83 16.44
CA GLY A 341 1.15 -15.98 16.54
C GLY A 341 1.91 -14.87 15.82
N VAL A 342 1.45 -14.46 14.64
CA VAL A 342 1.99 -13.34 13.87
C VAL A 342 1.84 -12.03 14.64
N ALA A 343 0.65 -11.76 15.18
CA ALA A 343 0.35 -10.56 15.95
C ALA A 343 1.02 -10.51 17.35
N THR A 344 1.70 -11.56 17.77
CA THR A 344 2.39 -11.63 19.06
C THR A 344 3.87 -11.89 18.86
N LEU A 345 4.28 -13.16 18.76
CA LEU A 345 5.68 -13.56 18.57
C LEU A 345 6.26 -13.02 17.26
N GLY A 346 5.46 -12.99 16.18
CA GLY A 346 5.89 -12.45 14.89
C GLY A 346 6.25 -10.98 14.98
N LEU A 347 5.38 -10.14 15.57
CA LEU A 347 5.65 -8.73 15.81
C LEU A 347 6.81 -8.51 16.80
N TRP A 348 6.94 -9.35 17.83
CA TRP A 348 8.07 -9.25 18.74
C TRP A 348 9.41 -9.49 18.05
N ILE A 349 9.49 -10.41 17.08
CA ILE A 349 10.69 -10.61 16.26
C ILE A 349 10.89 -9.43 15.30
N GLU A 350 9.81 -8.96 14.68
CA GLU A 350 9.85 -7.82 13.75
C GLU A 350 10.33 -6.54 14.44
N SER A 351 9.99 -6.34 15.72
CA SER A 351 10.39 -5.15 16.48
C SER A 351 11.89 -4.95 16.57
N TRP A 352 12.69 -6.04 16.47
CA TRP A 352 14.15 -5.94 16.44
C TRP A 352 14.65 -5.27 15.17
N TRP A 353 14.00 -5.55 14.04
CA TRP A 353 14.27 -4.88 12.78
C TRP A 353 13.77 -3.44 12.81
N ILE A 354 12.55 -3.20 13.31
CA ILE A 354 12.01 -1.85 13.46
C ILE A 354 12.95 -1.00 14.31
N ALA A 355 13.40 -1.50 15.45
CA ALA A 355 14.33 -0.78 16.33
C ALA A 355 15.71 -0.52 15.72
N ALA A 356 16.16 -1.37 14.79
CA ALA A 356 17.47 -1.24 14.16
C ALA A 356 17.47 -0.35 12.92
N ALA A 357 16.36 -0.27 12.19
CA ALA A 357 16.33 0.30 10.85
C ALA A 357 15.39 1.50 10.69
N TYR A 358 14.29 1.58 11.46
CA TYR A 358 13.32 2.66 11.31
C TYR A 358 13.70 3.87 12.14
N PRO A 359 13.31 5.09 11.70
CA PRO A 359 13.42 6.28 12.53
C PRO A 359 12.72 6.10 13.88
N PHE A 360 11.51 5.54 13.88
CA PHE A 360 10.68 5.38 15.08
C PHE A 360 10.59 3.91 15.55
N PRO A 361 11.29 3.53 16.63
CA PRO A 361 11.16 2.21 17.24
C PRO A 361 9.83 2.09 18.00
N TRP A 362 9.32 0.86 18.16
CA TRP A 362 8.18 0.61 19.02
C TRP A 362 8.59 0.67 20.50
N VAL A 363 8.16 1.73 21.17
CA VAL A 363 8.40 1.95 22.60
C VAL A 363 7.60 0.99 23.49
N THR A 364 7.94 0.89 24.77
CA THR A 364 7.32 -0.12 25.64
C THR A 364 5.87 0.24 25.98
N GLY A 365 5.60 1.53 26.17
CA GLY A 365 4.28 2.06 26.53
C GLY A 365 3.17 1.71 25.53
N MET A 366 3.50 1.62 24.24
CA MET A 366 2.50 1.40 23.18
C MET A 366 2.07 -0.07 23.01
N TRP A 367 2.81 -1.05 23.54
CA TRP A 367 2.55 -2.48 23.24
C TRP A 367 1.17 -2.96 23.69
N GLY A 368 0.63 -2.43 24.79
CA GLY A 368 -0.70 -2.81 25.26
C GLY A 368 -1.78 -2.54 24.22
N GLU A 369 -1.80 -1.33 23.66
CA GLU A 369 -2.72 -0.94 22.61
C GLU A 369 -2.38 -1.58 21.27
N ALA A 370 -1.09 -1.64 20.91
CA ALA A 370 -0.62 -2.28 19.68
C ALA A 370 -1.09 -3.74 19.60
N LEU A 371 -0.99 -4.52 20.69
CA LEU A 371 -1.48 -5.90 20.74
C LEU A 371 -3.01 -5.97 20.75
N ALA A 372 -3.69 -5.05 21.45
CA ALA A 372 -5.16 -4.99 21.47
C ALA A 372 -5.74 -4.74 20.06
N MET A 373 -5.01 -4.02 19.20
CA MET A 373 -5.35 -3.82 17.80
C MET A 373 -4.86 -4.95 16.89
N ALA A 374 -3.61 -5.36 17.02
CA ALA A 374 -2.96 -6.32 16.14
C ALA A 374 -3.51 -7.75 16.29
N ILE A 375 -3.88 -8.20 17.50
CA ILE A 375 -4.36 -9.57 17.73
C ILE A 375 -5.70 -9.83 17.01
N PRO A 376 -6.76 -9.01 17.19
CA PRO A 376 -8.01 -9.20 16.46
C PRO A 376 -7.80 -9.14 14.94
N VAL A 377 -7.01 -8.17 14.47
CA VAL A 377 -6.71 -8.00 13.04
C VAL A 377 -5.94 -9.19 12.48
N GLY A 378 -4.88 -9.64 13.17
CA GLY A 378 -4.07 -10.78 12.77
C GLY A 378 -4.88 -12.07 12.69
N ILE A 379 -5.74 -12.34 13.68
CA ILE A 379 -6.65 -13.50 13.67
C ILE A 379 -7.61 -13.41 12.48
N ALA A 380 -8.28 -12.27 12.29
CA ALA A 380 -9.26 -12.08 11.23
C ALA A 380 -8.64 -12.18 9.82
N ALA A 381 -7.48 -11.54 9.64
CA ALA A 381 -6.68 -11.60 8.42
C ALA A 381 -6.15 -13.03 8.16
N GLY A 382 -5.67 -13.72 9.19
CA GLY A 382 -5.22 -15.11 9.10
C GLY A 382 -6.35 -16.08 8.72
N VAL A 383 -7.57 -15.88 9.24
CA VAL A 383 -8.77 -16.60 8.80
C VAL A 383 -9.03 -16.36 7.31
N CYS A 384 -9.01 -15.12 6.85
CA CYS A 384 -9.15 -14.78 5.43
C CYS A 384 -8.03 -15.40 4.57
N GLY A 385 -6.79 -15.44 5.07
CA GLY A 385 -5.65 -16.10 4.42
C GLY A 385 -5.87 -17.62 4.32
N GLY A 386 -6.45 -18.24 5.35
CA GLY A 386 -6.88 -19.64 5.34
C GLY A 386 -7.98 -19.92 4.30
N LEU A 387 -8.97 -19.02 4.18
CA LEU A 387 -10.02 -19.11 3.17
C LEU A 387 -9.45 -18.94 1.75
N LEU A 388 -8.57 -17.97 1.53
CA LEU A 388 -7.90 -17.80 0.24
C LEU A 388 -7.07 -19.05 -0.10
N GLY A 389 -6.30 -19.57 0.85
CA GLY A 389 -5.52 -20.80 0.67
C GLY A 389 -6.38 -22.02 0.31
N LEU A 390 -7.56 -22.19 0.91
CA LEU A 390 -8.55 -23.22 0.52
C LEU A 390 -8.98 -23.06 -0.95
N VAL A 391 -9.30 -21.82 -1.37
CA VAL A 391 -9.68 -21.52 -2.76
C VAL A 391 -8.54 -21.86 -3.72
N SER A 392 -7.31 -21.46 -3.40
CA SER A 392 -6.13 -21.66 -4.24
C SER A 392 -5.80 -23.13 -4.49
N VAL A 393 -5.97 -24.00 -3.48
CA VAL A 393 -5.76 -25.45 -3.66
C VAL A 393 -7.00 -26.19 -4.16
N GLY A 394 -8.16 -25.53 -4.21
CA GLY A 394 -9.42 -26.15 -4.61
C GLY A 394 -10.11 -27.00 -3.55
N GLU A 395 -9.77 -26.83 -2.28
CA GLU A 395 -10.47 -27.49 -1.18
C GLU A 395 -11.77 -26.75 -0.85
N ARG A 396 -12.76 -27.50 -0.36
CA ARG A 396 -14.10 -26.96 -0.13
C ARG A 396 -14.08 -25.90 0.98
N LEU A 397 -14.60 -24.72 0.67
CA LEU A 397 -14.85 -23.68 1.67
C LEU A 397 -15.83 -24.16 2.75
N PRO A 398 -15.82 -23.53 3.95
CA PRO A 398 -16.91 -23.62 4.90
C PRO A 398 -18.26 -23.25 4.27
N THR A 399 -19.35 -23.42 5.03
CA THR A 399 -20.67 -23.00 4.53
C THR A 399 -20.65 -21.53 4.13
N ARG A 400 -21.47 -21.18 3.11
CA ARG A 400 -21.50 -19.83 2.52
C ARG A 400 -21.57 -18.72 3.58
N TRP A 401 -22.37 -18.93 4.63
CA TRP A 401 -22.59 -17.94 5.67
C TRP A 401 -21.37 -17.81 6.59
N VAL A 402 -20.69 -18.92 6.91
CA VAL A 402 -19.46 -18.86 7.70
C VAL A 402 -18.37 -18.08 6.94
N SER A 403 -18.21 -18.33 5.64
CA SER A 403 -17.24 -17.60 4.81
C SER A 403 -17.58 -16.11 4.68
N ILE A 404 -18.86 -15.76 4.44
CA ILE A 404 -19.29 -14.36 4.38
C ILE A 404 -19.09 -13.67 5.73
N THR A 405 -19.52 -14.30 6.83
CA THR A 405 -19.37 -13.75 8.17
C THR A 405 -17.90 -13.53 8.51
N ALA A 406 -17.01 -14.46 8.14
CA ALA A 406 -15.57 -14.29 8.35
C ALA A 406 -15.04 -13.03 7.63
N VAL A 407 -15.37 -12.83 6.36
CA VAL A 407 -14.93 -11.64 5.60
C VAL A 407 -15.52 -10.36 6.19
N VAL A 408 -16.82 -10.34 6.49
CA VAL A 408 -17.49 -9.16 7.08
C VAL A 408 -16.89 -8.80 8.43
N LEU A 409 -16.66 -9.79 9.30
CA LEU A 409 -16.00 -9.57 10.59
C LEU A 409 -14.57 -9.05 10.39
N SER A 410 -13.81 -9.56 9.43
CA SER A 410 -12.48 -9.02 9.14
C SER A 410 -12.51 -7.56 8.72
N VAL A 411 -13.46 -7.17 7.86
CA VAL A 411 -13.65 -5.76 7.47
C VAL A 411 -14.01 -4.89 8.68
N LEU A 412 -14.92 -5.35 9.53
CA LEU A 412 -15.34 -4.61 10.72
C LEU A 412 -14.22 -4.49 11.77
N VAL A 413 -13.45 -5.56 11.98
CA VAL A 413 -12.32 -5.59 12.92
C VAL A 413 -11.20 -4.66 12.44
N ILE A 414 -10.81 -4.74 11.16
CA ILE A 414 -9.82 -3.84 10.58
C ILE A 414 -10.33 -2.40 10.63
N GLY A 415 -11.58 -2.16 10.23
CA GLY A 415 -12.18 -0.82 10.28
C GLY A 415 -12.23 -0.23 11.69
N GLY A 416 -12.55 -1.04 12.70
CA GLY A 416 -12.53 -0.62 14.10
C GLY A 416 -11.13 -0.31 14.61
N ALA A 417 -10.13 -1.14 14.27
CA ALA A 417 -8.73 -0.90 14.62
C ALA A 417 -8.19 0.37 13.94
N VAL A 418 -8.50 0.57 12.65
CA VAL A 418 -8.15 1.80 11.92
C VAL A 418 -8.82 3.01 12.55
N ALA A 419 -10.12 2.95 12.86
CA ALA A 419 -10.82 4.04 13.52
C ALA A 419 -10.20 4.42 14.87
N ASN A 420 -9.71 3.44 15.65
CA ASN A 420 -8.98 3.70 16.88
C ASN A 420 -7.62 4.35 16.63
N GLY A 421 -6.84 3.86 15.66
CA GLY A 421 -5.52 4.41 15.34
C GLY A 421 -5.57 5.80 14.69
N LEU A 422 -6.67 6.17 14.04
CA LEU A 422 -6.89 7.52 13.51
C LEU A 422 -7.40 8.52 14.56
N ARG A 423 -7.74 8.05 15.77
CA ARG A 423 -8.21 8.92 16.85
C ARG A 423 -7.02 9.60 17.53
N VAL A 424 -6.88 10.90 17.30
CA VAL A 424 -5.83 11.73 17.90
C VAL A 424 -6.42 12.86 18.76
N SER A 425 -5.65 13.31 19.74
CA SER A 425 -5.92 14.49 20.56
C SER A 425 -4.81 15.51 20.40
N VAL A 426 -5.18 16.78 20.26
CA VAL A 426 -4.25 17.92 20.31
C VAL A 426 -4.34 18.52 21.72
N PRO A 427 -3.22 18.67 22.44
CA PRO A 427 -3.26 19.21 23.79
C PRO A 427 -3.53 20.72 23.73
N ALA A 428 -4.59 21.17 24.42
CA ALA A 428 -5.03 22.57 24.36
C ALA A 428 -4.15 23.52 25.21
N ASP A 429 -3.63 23.02 26.34
CA ASP A 429 -2.92 23.81 27.35
C ASP A 429 -1.41 23.50 27.37
N VAL A 430 -0.87 22.93 26.27
CA VAL A 430 0.56 22.64 26.15
C VAL A 430 1.20 23.59 25.13
N THR A 431 2.31 24.20 25.52
CA THR A 431 3.13 25.02 24.64
C THR A 431 4.55 24.46 24.53
N ALA A 432 5.18 24.69 23.38
CA ALA A 432 6.60 24.43 23.18
C ALA A 432 7.33 25.76 23.03
N ARG A 433 8.29 26.00 23.93
CA ARG A 433 9.30 27.05 23.75
C ARG A 433 10.49 26.45 23.00
N VAL A 434 10.73 26.91 21.78
CA VAL A 434 11.81 26.46 20.90
C VAL A 434 12.88 27.54 20.87
N VAL A 435 14.12 27.18 21.20
CA VAL A 435 15.32 28.02 21.11
C VAL A 435 16.20 27.46 20.02
N LEU A 436 16.40 28.23 18.95
CA LEU A 436 17.22 27.84 17.82
C LEU A 436 18.60 28.46 17.94
N THR A 437 19.64 27.65 17.71
CA THR A 437 21.03 28.09 17.64
C THR A 437 21.56 27.82 16.24
N PRO A 438 22.04 28.84 15.51
CA PRO A 438 22.72 28.67 14.23
C PRO A 438 23.81 27.59 14.27
N ALA A 439 23.78 26.67 13.31
CA ALA A 439 24.71 25.54 13.24
C ALA A 439 25.44 25.55 11.88
N GLY A 440 26.73 25.92 11.87
CA GLY A 440 27.56 25.85 10.67
C GLY A 440 28.75 26.84 10.66
N PRO A 441 29.79 26.59 9.83
CA PRO A 441 30.97 27.44 9.74
C PRO A 441 30.77 28.60 8.73
N ASN A 442 29.98 29.61 9.11
CA ASN A 442 29.71 30.88 8.39
C ASN A 442 28.90 30.77 7.06
N GLU A 443 28.01 31.74 6.84
CA GLU A 443 26.93 31.84 5.83
C GLU A 443 25.85 30.73 5.89
N ALA A 444 26.23 29.46 6.11
CA ALA A 444 25.29 28.35 6.34
C ALA A 444 24.60 28.36 7.73
N ALA A 445 25.00 29.28 8.60
CA ALA A 445 24.51 29.37 9.97
C ALA A 445 23.03 29.79 10.04
N ASP A 446 22.55 30.56 9.06
CA ASP A 446 21.13 30.96 8.97
C ASP A 446 20.28 29.90 8.25
N GLU A 447 20.91 28.89 7.64
CA GLU A 447 20.22 27.84 6.90
C GLU A 447 19.93 26.61 7.77
N ASN A 448 20.82 26.30 8.72
CA ASN A 448 20.72 25.15 9.61
C ASN A 448 20.80 25.57 11.08
N VAL A 449 20.00 24.93 11.93
CA VAL A 449 19.92 25.24 13.36
C VAL A 449 19.91 23.98 14.21
N THR A 450 20.50 24.03 15.39
CA THR A 450 20.14 23.11 16.48
C THR A 450 19.03 23.72 17.32
N ALA A 451 18.24 22.88 17.97
CA ALA A 451 17.09 23.32 18.75
C ALA A 451 17.12 22.79 20.18
N GLU A 452 16.82 23.66 21.13
CA GLU A 452 16.39 23.27 22.47
C GLU A 452 14.89 23.52 22.62
N VAL A 453 14.14 22.50 23.01
CA VAL A 453 12.68 22.49 23.11
C VAL A 453 12.28 22.30 24.57
N PHE A 454 11.50 23.24 25.08
CA PHE A 454 10.98 23.21 26.45
C PHE A 454 9.46 23.15 26.42
N LEU A 455 8.89 22.11 27.01
CA LEU A 455 7.43 21.93 27.09
C LEU A 455 6.88 22.53 28.39
N ASP A 456 5.70 23.15 28.29
CA ASP A 456 4.94 23.68 29.43
C ASP A 456 3.48 23.22 29.33
N PRO A 457 2.90 22.59 30.37
CA PRO A 457 3.51 22.24 31.65
C PRO A 457 4.61 21.16 31.54
N ALA A 458 5.44 21.04 32.58
CA ALA A 458 6.63 20.19 32.54
C ALA A 458 6.33 18.67 32.47
N ASP A 459 5.11 18.27 32.83
CA ASP A 459 4.57 16.91 32.78
C ASP A 459 3.68 16.67 31.56
N ALA A 460 3.80 17.52 30.52
CA ALA A 460 2.99 17.43 29.30
C ALA A 460 3.12 16.09 28.55
N LEU A 461 4.24 15.38 28.71
CA LEU A 461 4.50 14.07 28.10
C LEU A 461 4.93 13.05 29.14
N SER A 462 4.57 11.79 28.89
CA SER A 462 5.00 10.64 29.66
C SER A 462 6.52 10.42 29.58
N ASP A 463 7.03 9.49 30.39
CA ASP A 463 8.46 9.16 30.42
C ASP A 463 8.93 8.41 29.15
N ASP A 464 8.02 7.73 28.43
CA ASP A 464 8.30 6.89 27.24
C ASP A 464 7.34 7.25 26.08
N PRO A 465 7.36 8.50 25.57
CA PRO A 465 6.49 8.90 24.46
C PRO A 465 6.92 8.16 23.19
N GLU A 466 5.98 7.87 22.27
CA GLU A 466 6.34 7.19 21.02
C GLU A 466 7.36 7.99 20.20
N TRP A 467 7.22 9.32 20.15
CA TRP A 467 8.28 10.17 19.62
C TRP A 467 8.18 11.64 20.06
N VAL A 468 9.34 12.29 20.09
CA VAL A 468 9.51 13.75 20.09
C VAL A 468 10.61 14.07 19.09
N THR A 469 10.26 14.68 17.96
CA THR A 469 11.18 14.84 16.83
C THR A 469 11.13 16.20 16.18
N LEU A 470 12.23 16.58 15.54
CA LEU A 470 12.22 17.58 14.48
C LEU A 470 12.27 16.87 13.14
N MET A 471 11.42 17.29 12.23
CA MET A 471 11.41 16.80 10.86
C MET A 471 11.49 17.99 9.92
N SER A 472 12.49 17.99 9.04
CA SER A 472 12.56 18.88 7.89
C SER A 472 12.32 18.09 6.62
N TRP A 473 11.45 18.57 5.72
CA TRP A 473 11.13 17.90 4.47
C TRP A 473 10.99 18.90 3.30
N GLN A 474 10.90 18.40 2.07
CA GLN A 474 10.80 19.22 0.84
C GLN A 474 12.00 20.16 0.60
N GLY A 475 13.17 19.67 0.99
CA GLY A 475 14.45 20.37 0.79
C GLY A 475 15.01 20.34 -0.62
N GLY A 476 14.46 19.51 -1.50
CA GLY A 476 15.06 19.13 -2.77
C GLY A 476 15.95 17.90 -2.64
N ILE A 477 15.91 16.97 -3.59
CA ILE A 477 16.70 15.73 -3.59
C ILE A 477 18.21 15.95 -3.56
N ASP A 478 18.68 17.11 -4.05
CA ASP A 478 20.10 17.49 -4.02
C ASP A 478 20.58 17.90 -2.62
N ASN A 479 19.67 18.16 -1.67
CA ASN A 479 19.95 18.61 -0.31
C ASN A 479 19.55 17.54 0.70
N ASP A 480 20.48 16.64 1.04
CA ASP A 480 20.23 15.52 1.96
C ASP A 480 19.01 14.67 1.56
N ARG A 481 18.79 14.49 0.24
CA ARG A 481 17.64 13.77 -0.33
C ARG A 481 16.30 14.44 -0.04
N GLY A 482 16.29 15.65 0.51
CA GLY A 482 15.10 16.45 0.78
C GLY A 482 14.33 16.06 2.05
N ILE A 483 14.91 15.24 2.93
CA ILE A 483 14.32 14.92 4.25
C ILE A 483 15.39 14.72 5.33
N VAL A 484 15.15 15.31 6.50
CA VAL A 484 15.96 15.14 7.72
C VAL A 484 15.01 14.88 8.89
N ILE A 485 15.23 13.80 9.64
CA ILE A 485 14.45 13.45 10.83
C ILE A 485 15.42 13.28 11.99
N ASP A 486 15.27 14.14 13.00
CA ASP A 486 16.05 14.07 14.23
C ASP A 486 15.17 13.71 15.43
N ARG A 487 15.55 12.66 16.16
CA ARG A 487 14.90 12.26 17.40
C ARG A 487 15.54 12.99 18.55
N LEU A 488 14.78 13.87 19.19
CA LEU A 488 15.34 14.76 20.19
C LEU A 488 15.77 13.97 21.43
N GLU A 489 16.96 14.28 21.93
CA GLU A 489 17.47 13.76 23.19
C GLU A 489 16.73 14.43 24.35
N ARG A 490 16.15 13.63 25.25
CA ARG A 490 15.54 14.14 26.48
C ARG A 490 16.64 14.49 27.50
N VAL A 491 16.87 15.79 27.72
CA VAL A 491 17.87 16.33 28.65
C VAL A 491 17.29 16.58 30.05
N GLY A 492 15.97 16.72 30.15
CA GLY A 492 15.25 16.87 31.42
C GLY A 492 13.77 16.50 31.31
N PRO A 493 12.97 16.68 32.38
CA PRO A 493 11.55 16.32 32.40
C PRO A 493 10.72 16.95 31.28
N ASN A 494 11.06 18.18 30.91
CA ASN A 494 10.38 18.94 29.86
C ASN A 494 11.33 19.55 28.84
N HIS A 495 12.60 19.13 28.83
CA HIS A 495 13.65 19.71 27.99
C HIS A 495 14.20 18.65 27.04
N PHE A 496 14.11 18.94 25.75
CA PHE A 496 14.61 18.12 24.66
C PHE A 496 15.60 18.91 23.82
N ARG A 497 16.59 18.24 23.25
CA ARG A 497 17.63 18.84 22.42
C ARG A 497 17.77 18.09 21.10
N SER A 498 17.94 18.83 20.00
CA SER A 498 18.26 18.24 18.71
C SER A 498 19.68 17.65 18.70
N THR A 499 19.85 16.48 18.11
CA THR A 499 21.14 15.79 18.03
C THR A 499 21.89 16.10 16.73
N GLU A 500 21.15 16.60 15.74
CA GLU A 500 21.66 16.99 14.43
C GLU A 500 21.20 18.43 14.07
N PRO A 501 21.91 19.13 13.17
CA PRO A 501 21.44 20.39 12.59
C PRO A 501 20.19 20.17 11.72
N MET A 502 19.19 21.04 11.87
CA MET A 502 17.95 21.01 11.10
C MET A 502 17.90 22.17 10.10
N PRO A 503 17.62 21.92 8.82
CA PRO A 503 17.45 23.01 7.86
C PRO A 503 16.15 23.76 8.14
N VAL A 504 16.19 25.09 8.02
CA VAL A 504 15.10 26.03 8.34
C VAL A 504 15.04 27.22 7.37
N SER A 505 15.43 26.98 6.11
CA SER A 505 15.49 28.02 5.07
C SER A 505 15.09 27.48 3.70
N GLY A 506 14.94 28.36 2.71
CA GLY A 506 14.63 27.97 1.34
C GLY A 506 13.26 27.28 1.23
N SER A 507 13.19 26.17 0.47
CA SER A 507 11.98 25.38 0.28
C SER A 507 11.67 24.41 1.41
N TRP A 508 12.62 24.18 2.34
CA TRP A 508 12.43 23.27 3.45
C TRP A 508 11.21 23.66 4.29
N LYS A 509 10.47 22.67 4.79
CA LYS A 509 9.46 22.84 5.82
C LYS A 509 9.97 22.14 7.08
N THR A 510 9.85 22.73 8.26
CA THR A 510 10.41 22.21 9.52
C THR A 510 9.37 22.23 10.63
N ILE A 511 9.15 21.07 11.25
CA ILE A 511 8.11 20.85 12.26
C ILE A 511 8.68 20.12 13.48
N LEU A 512 8.32 20.58 14.68
CA LEU A 512 8.43 19.81 15.91
C LEU A 512 7.21 18.91 16.04
N ARG A 513 7.42 17.61 16.21
CA ARG A 513 6.39 16.57 16.25
C ARG A 513 6.42 15.85 17.58
N VAL A 514 5.24 15.52 18.08
CA VAL A 514 5.09 14.78 19.34
C VAL A 514 3.98 13.75 19.20
N GLN A 515 4.27 12.52 19.62
CA GLN A 515 3.26 11.52 19.89
C GLN A 515 3.47 10.87 21.26
N ASP A 516 2.40 10.85 22.06
CA ASP A 516 2.31 10.16 23.35
C ASP A 516 0.90 9.59 23.54
N GLY A 517 0.75 8.28 23.33
CA GLY A 517 -0.54 7.59 23.35
C GLY A 517 -1.48 8.10 22.26
N THR A 518 -2.57 8.76 22.65
CA THR A 518 -3.52 9.40 21.71
C THR A 518 -3.14 10.84 21.38
N THR A 519 -2.23 11.45 22.13
CA THR A 519 -1.74 12.80 21.84
C THR A 519 -0.84 12.73 20.61
N MET A 520 -1.21 13.46 19.56
CA MET A 520 -0.41 13.57 18.34
C MET A 520 -0.59 14.98 17.79
N ALA A 521 0.47 15.78 17.87
CA ALA A 521 0.41 17.21 17.59
C ALA A 521 1.80 17.74 17.22
N GLY A 522 1.82 18.92 16.59
CA GLY A 522 3.07 19.54 16.19
C GLY A 522 3.08 21.06 16.36
N VAL A 523 4.28 21.61 16.24
CA VAL A 523 4.56 23.05 16.28
C VAL A 523 5.39 23.41 15.04
N PRO A 524 4.95 24.38 14.21
CA PRO A 524 5.73 24.77 13.05
C PRO A 524 6.96 25.58 13.50
N VAL A 525 8.14 25.16 13.03
CA VAL A 525 9.41 25.84 13.30
C VAL A 525 9.78 26.76 12.15
N TYR A 526 9.68 26.26 10.92
CA TYR A 526 9.88 27.02 9.70
C TYR A 526 8.93 26.52 8.61
N LEU A 527 8.25 27.42 7.91
CA LEU A 527 7.47 27.13 6.72
C LEU A 527 7.65 28.28 5.72
N PRO A 528 8.03 28.03 4.46
CA PRO A 528 8.07 29.07 3.45
C PRO A 528 6.66 29.61 3.19
N ALA A 529 6.57 30.89 2.85
CA ALA A 529 5.33 31.46 2.34
C ALA A 529 5.00 30.82 1.00
N ASP A 530 3.73 30.50 0.79
CA ASP A 530 3.25 29.95 -0.47
C ASP A 530 2.04 30.76 -0.97
N PRO A 531 2.29 31.75 -1.85
CA PRO A 531 1.24 32.56 -2.43
C PRO A 531 0.25 31.78 -3.31
N ALA A 532 0.60 30.59 -3.81
CA ALA A 532 -0.25 29.84 -4.72
C ALA A 532 -1.46 29.21 -3.99
N ILE A 533 -1.25 28.71 -2.77
CA ILE A 533 -2.33 28.30 -1.84
C ILE A 533 -2.78 29.42 -0.89
N GLY A 534 -2.15 30.59 -0.93
CA GLY A 534 -2.41 31.69 0.01
C GLY A 534 -1.94 31.40 1.44
N ALA A 535 -0.97 30.51 1.62
CA ALA A 535 -0.42 30.18 2.93
C ALA A 535 0.66 31.19 3.32
N GLU A 536 0.49 31.78 4.50
CA GLU A 536 1.51 32.64 5.10
C GLU A 536 2.75 31.84 5.50
N GLY A 537 3.92 32.49 5.40
CA GLY A 537 5.18 31.90 5.82
C GLY A 537 5.33 31.96 7.34
N GLU A 538 5.95 30.93 7.90
CA GLU A 538 6.35 30.86 9.30
C GLU A 538 7.88 30.95 9.39
N PRO A 539 8.47 32.10 9.71
CA PRO A 539 9.92 32.25 9.75
C PRO A 539 10.54 31.55 10.97
N ALA A 540 11.77 31.05 10.81
CA ALA A 540 12.53 30.46 11.91
C ALA A 540 12.96 31.55 12.91
N GLN A 541 12.30 31.60 14.06
CA GLN A 541 12.63 32.55 15.12
C GLN A 541 13.66 31.93 16.09
N LEU A 542 14.73 32.67 16.39
CA LEU A 542 15.77 32.23 17.36
C LEU A 542 15.18 31.82 18.71
N THR A 543 14.07 32.43 19.12
CA THR A 543 13.28 31.98 20.26
C THR A 543 11.81 32.21 19.96
N SER A 544 11.00 31.16 20.12
CA SER A 544 9.55 31.26 19.99
C SER A 544 8.87 30.39 21.05
N THR A 545 7.65 30.76 21.42
CA THR A 545 6.76 29.94 22.26
C THR A 545 5.43 29.82 21.52
N LYS A 546 5.03 28.59 21.20
CA LYS A 546 3.84 28.33 20.40
C LYS A 546 3.00 27.20 21.00
N PRO A 547 1.67 27.26 20.88
CA PRO A 547 0.82 26.14 21.24
C PRO A 547 0.97 25.00 20.21
N PHE A 548 0.67 23.79 20.66
CA PHE A 548 0.55 22.64 19.76
C PHE A 548 -0.72 22.76 18.89
N VAL A 549 -0.60 22.35 17.63
CA VAL A 549 -1.72 22.25 16.68
C VAL A 549 -1.78 20.84 16.11
N ALA A 550 -2.87 20.52 15.41
CA ALA A 550 -2.98 19.25 14.70
C ALA A 550 -1.88 19.16 13.63
N GLU A 551 -1.06 18.10 13.63
CA GLU A 551 0.03 17.97 12.64
C GLU A 551 -0.49 18.06 11.20
N ILE A 552 -1.70 17.55 10.95
CA ILE A 552 -2.32 17.58 9.63
C ILE A 552 -2.50 19.01 9.08
N SER A 553 -2.69 20.04 9.92
CA SER A 553 -2.80 21.42 9.42
C SER A 553 -1.45 22.01 9.00
N ILE A 554 -0.34 21.38 9.39
CA ILE A 554 1.02 21.76 9.00
C ILE A 554 1.49 20.88 7.82
N LEU A 555 1.30 19.56 7.92
CA LEU A 555 1.76 18.59 6.93
C LEU A 555 0.88 18.55 5.66
N GLN A 556 -0.38 18.97 5.77
CA GLN A 556 -1.31 19.11 4.64
C GLN A 556 -1.82 20.55 4.56
N ARG A 557 -0.90 21.52 4.58
CA ARG A 557 -1.22 22.97 4.53
C ARG A 557 -1.96 23.34 3.24
N GLU A 558 -1.87 22.49 2.22
CA GLU A 558 -2.49 22.59 0.91
C GLU A 558 -3.97 22.11 0.89
N ARG A 559 -4.46 21.50 2.00
CA ARG A 559 -5.88 21.22 2.16
C ARG A 559 -6.66 22.49 2.46
N THR A 560 -7.82 22.62 1.82
CA THR A 560 -8.83 23.59 2.25
C THR A 560 -9.77 22.96 3.26
N PHE A 561 -10.34 23.77 4.15
CA PHE A 561 -11.44 23.40 5.03
C PHE A 561 -12.70 24.23 4.74
N ASP A 562 -12.68 25.01 3.65
CA ASP A 562 -13.77 25.87 3.20
C ASP A 562 -14.79 25.10 2.34
N TYR A 563 -15.48 24.16 2.98
CA TYR A 563 -16.56 23.38 2.37
C TYR A 563 -17.60 22.98 3.42
N PRO A 564 -18.84 22.64 3.00
CA PRO A 564 -19.86 22.17 3.94
C PRO A 564 -19.39 20.94 4.72
N SER A 565 -19.53 20.95 6.05
CA SER A 565 -18.96 19.92 6.95
C SER A 565 -19.37 18.47 6.63
N TRP A 566 -20.53 18.27 5.97
CA TRP A 566 -21.01 16.95 5.55
C TRP A 566 -20.32 16.41 4.28
N LEU A 567 -19.74 17.29 3.45
CA LEU A 567 -19.29 16.95 2.09
C LEU A 567 -18.10 15.97 2.11
N PHE A 568 -17.11 16.22 2.97
CA PHE A 568 -15.97 15.33 3.14
C PHE A 568 -16.38 13.93 3.58
N GLY A 569 -17.32 13.83 4.54
CA GLY A 569 -17.87 12.55 4.99
C GLY A 569 -18.65 11.82 3.89
N ALA A 570 -19.46 12.53 3.11
CA ALA A 570 -20.20 11.95 1.99
C ALA A 570 -19.27 11.46 0.88
N ALA A 571 -18.25 12.24 0.51
CA ALA A 571 -17.26 11.83 -0.49
C ALA A 571 -16.45 10.61 -0.01
N SER A 572 -16.03 10.60 1.25
CA SER A 572 -15.36 9.45 1.87
C SER A 572 -16.25 8.19 1.88
N LEU A 573 -17.57 8.34 2.08
CA LEU A 573 -18.51 7.23 2.02
C LEU A 573 -18.64 6.65 0.61
N VAL A 574 -18.58 7.47 -0.44
CA VAL A 574 -18.57 6.98 -1.84
C VAL A 574 -17.34 6.10 -2.07
N VAL A 575 -16.16 6.57 -1.66
CA VAL A 575 -14.93 5.78 -1.73
C VAL A 575 -15.07 4.47 -0.96
N LEU A 576 -15.58 4.52 0.28
CA LEU A 576 -15.82 3.33 1.10
C LEU A 576 -16.75 2.33 0.39
N VAL A 577 -17.84 2.79 -0.20
CA VAL A 577 -18.77 1.93 -0.95
C VAL A 577 -18.05 1.26 -2.13
N CYS A 578 -17.23 2.01 -2.88
CA CYS A 578 -16.43 1.45 -3.97
C CYS A 578 -15.45 0.38 -3.48
N SER A 579 -14.73 0.63 -2.37
CA SER A 579 -13.82 -0.33 -1.73
C SER A 579 -14.55 -1.61 -1.31
N LEU A 580 -15.71 -1.47 -0.65
CA LEU A 580 -16.53 -2.60 -0.18
C LEU A 580 -17.11 -3.40 -1.35
N LEU A 581 -17.50 -2.75 -2.45
CA LEU A 581 -17.93 -3.44 -3.67
C LEU A 581 -16.79 -4.27 -4.27
N LEU A 582 -15.56 -3.76 -4.27
CA LEU A 582 -14.40 -4.53 -4.74
C LEU A 582 -14.14 -5.75 -3.85
N ILE A 583 -14.12 -5.58 -2.53
CA ILE A 583 -13.94 -6.69 -1.57
C ILE A 583 -15.06 -7.72 -1.72
N ALA A 584 -16.31 -7.28 -1.89
CA ALA A 584 -17.46 -8.14 -2.13
C ALA A 584 -17.32 -8.92 -3.44
N ALA A 585 -16.87 -8.27 -4.52
CA ALA A 585 -16.63 -8.90 -5.82
C ALA A 585 -15.54 -9.99 -5.73
N LEU A 586 -14.40 -9.69 -5.11
CA LEU A 586 -13.31 -10.65 -4.89
C LEU A 586 -13.78 -11.85 -4.06
N SER A 587 -14.49 -11.60 -2.96
CA SER A 587 -15.04 -12.64 -2.07
C SER A 587 -16.07 -13.51 -2.79
N TRP A 588 -16.98 -12.88 -3.55
CA TRP A 588 -17.97 -13.57 -4.36
C TRP A 588 -17.31 -14.44 -5.42
N GLY A 589 -16.32 -13.92 -6.14
CA GLY A 589 -15.65 -14.64 -7.21
C GLY A 589 -14.84 -15.82 -6.69
N ALA A 590 -14.14 -15.65 -5.56
CA ALA A 590 -13.46 -16.74 -4.86
C ALA A 590 -14.44 -17.87 -4.47
N GLY A 591 -15.57 -17.52 -3.85
CA GLY A 591 -16.62 -18.47 -3.48
C GLY A 591 -17.26 -19.16 -4.71
N ARG A 592 -17.47 -18.43 -5.80
CA ARG A 592 -18.02 -18.95 -7.05
C ARG A 592 -17.10 -19.98 -7.68
N VAL A 593 -15.81 -19.67 -7.81
CA VAL A 593 -14.80 -20.59 -8.37
C VAL A 593 -14.71 -21.83 -7.51
N ASN A 594 -14.62 -21.67 -6.19
CA ASN A 594 -14.56 -22.81 -5.27
C ASN A 594 -15.78 -23.73 -5.40
N ALA A 595 -16.99 -23.18 -5.37
CA ALA A 595 -18.22 -23.97 -5.42
C ALA A 595 -18.42 -24.73 -6.75
N ARG A 596 -17.94 -24.18 -7.87
CA ARG A 596 -18.13 -24.76 -9.22
C ARG A 596 -17.04 -25.76 -9.60
N GLU A 597 -15.83 -25.59 -9.04
CA GLU A 597 -14.69 -26.45 -9.35
C GLU A 597 -14.48 -27.56 -8.29
N ALA A 598 -14.88 -27.38 -7.02
CA ALA A 598 -14.73 -28.42 -5.98
C ALA A 598 -15.63 -29.66 -6.19
N THR A 599 -16.71 -29.54 -6.97
CA THR A 599 -17.65 -30.63 -7.28
C THR A 599 -17.08 -31.76 -8.17
N SER A 600 -15.80 -31.73 -8.56
CA SER A 600 -15.17 -32.78 -9.39
C SER A 600 -14.34 -33.83 -8.65
N GLY A 601 -14.17 -33.74 -7.32
CA GLY A 601 -13.31 -34.66 -6.55
C GLY A 601 -13.99 -35.86 -5.89
N ALA A 602 -15.32 -35.96 -5.92
CA ALA A 602 -16.04 -37.09 -5.32
C ALA A 602 -16.31 -38.20 -6.35
N ARG A 603 -15.27 -38.98 -6.69
CA ARG A 603 -15.47 -40.41 -6.90
C ARG A 603 -15.00 -41.08 -5.61
N GLU A 604 -15.94 -41.57 -4.81
CA GLU A 604 -15.61 -42.58 -3.81
C GLU A 604 -14.83 -43.71 -4.51
N PRO A 605 -13.77 -44.26 -3.91
CA PRO A 605 -13.12 -45.42 -4.46
C PRO A 605 -14.15 -46.55 -4.46
N GLU A 606 -14.61 -46.92 -5.65
CA GLU A 606 -15.40 -48.11 -5.88
C GLU A 606 -14.50 -49.29 -5.48
N LEU A 607 -14.72 -49.80 -4.27
CA LEU A 607 -14.11 -51.03 -3.78
C LEU A 607 -14.52 -52.15 -4.75
N GLN A 608 -13.66 -52.43 -5.72
CA GLN A 608 -13.80 -53.64 -6.52
C GLN A 608 -13.58 -54.84 -5.57
N PRO A 609 -14.55 -55.75 -5.44
CA PRO A 609 -14.31 -57.01 -4.76
C PRO A 609 -13.29 -57.80 -5.58
N GLN A 610 -12.15 -58.13 -4.96
CA GLN A 610 -11.17 -59.01 -5.58
C GLN A 610 -11.75 -60.43 -5.70
N PRO A 611 -11.55 -61.12 -6.85
CA PRO A 611 -11.87 -62.55 -6.98
C PRO A 611 -10.92 -63.44 -6.18
#